data_AF-I1BVK4-F1
#
_entry.id   AF-I1BVK4-F1
#
_cell.length_a   1.000
_cell.length_b   1.000
_cell.length_c   1.000
_cell.angle_alpha   90.00
_cell.angle_beta   90.00
_cell.angle_gamma   90.00
#
_symmetry.space_group_name_H-M   'P 1'
#
loop_
_entity.id
_entity.type
_entity.pdbx_description
1 polymer ?
#
loop_
_entity_poly.entity_id
_entity_poly.type
_entity_poly.pdbx_seq_one_letter_code
_entity_poly.pdbx_strand_id
1 'polypeptide(L)'
;MKFITIASSALLALALGTEMASAAECSKLYGQCGGKNWNGPTCCESGSTCKVSNDYYSQCLPSGSSGNKSSESAHKKTTTAAHKKTTTAAHKKTTTAPAKKTTTVAKASTPSNSSSSSSGKYSAVSGGASGNGVTTRYWDCCKASCSWPGKANVSSPVKSCNKDGVTALSDSNAQSGCNGGNSYMCNDNQPWAVNDNLAYGFAAAAISGGGESRWCCSCFELTFTSTSVAGKKMVVQVTNTGGDLGSSTGAHFDLQMPGGGVGIFNGCSSQWGAPNDGWGSRYGGISSASDCSSLPSALQAGCKWRFNWFKNADNPSMTYKEVTCPKEITAKTGCSRK
;
A
#
# COMPACT_ATOMS: atom_id res chain seq x y z
N MET A 1 -24.39 -12.43 -69.64
CA MET A 1 -23.05 -12.98 -69.96
C MET A 1 -22.06 -11.84 -70.13
N LYS A 2 -21.02 -11.76 -69.29
CA LYS A 2 -19.61 -11.50 -69.68
C LYS A 2 -18.77 -11.29 -68.42
N PHE A 3 -17.98 -12.32 -68.09
CA PHE A 3 -16.87 -12.25 -67.16
C PHE A 3 -15.73 -11.45 -67.78
N ILE A 4 -15.01 -10.65 -67.00
CA ILE A 4 -13.57 -10.43 -67.20
C ILE A 4 -12.88 -10.41 -65.84
N THR A 5 -12.10 -11.46 -65.59
CA THR A 5 -11.09 -11.59 -64.55
C THR A 5 -9.82 -10.87 -64.98
N ILE A 6 -9.11 -10.17 -64.09
CA ILE A 6 -7.70 -9.77 -64.29
C ILE A 6 -6.90 -10.08 -63.02
N ALA A 7 -5.64 -10.51 -63.23
CA ALA A 7 -4.83 -11.28 -62.32
C ALA A 7 -4.10 -10.50 -61.21
N SER A 8 -3.61 -11.27 -60.23
CA SER A 8 -2.60 -10.90 -59.25
C SER A 8 -1.30 -10.38 -59.90
N SER A 9 -0.69 -9.38 -59.26
CA SER A 9 0.73 -9.05 -59.43
C SER A 9 1.37 -8.87 -58.05
N ALA A 10 2.21 -9.82 -57.63
CA ALA A 10 3.02 -9.68 -56.44
C ALA A 10 4.27 -8.83 -56.78
N LEU A 11 4.50 -7.75 -56.04
CA LEU A 11 5.80 -7.05 -56.04
C LEU A 11 6.59 -7.44 -54.78
N LEU A 12 7.67 -8.18 -54.99
CA LEU A 12 8.67 -8.47 -53.97
C LEU A 12 9.70 -7.33 -53.97
N ALA A 13 9.64 -6.45 -52.98
CA ALA A 13 10.62 -5.39 -52.79
C ALA A 13 11.60 -5.76 -51.67
N LEU A 14 12.80 -6.21 -52.05
CA LEU A 14 13.95 -6.20 -51.13
C LEU A 14 14.49 -4.77 -51.03
N ALA A 15 14.45 -4.18 -49.84
CA ALA A 15 15.13 -2.94 -49.51
C ALA A 15 16.11 -3.17 -48.37
N LEU A 16 17.31 -2.62 -48.51
CA LEU A 16 18.47 -2.90 -47.66
C LEU A 16 18.32 -2.31 -46.26
N GLY A 17 18.85 -3.00 -45.26
CA GLY A 17 18.82 -2.55 -43.87
C GLY A 17 19.63 -1.26 -43.67
N THR A 18 18.96 -0.20 -43.23
CA THR A 18 19.60 0.98 -42.66
C THR A 18 19.81 0.77 -41.17
N GLU A 19 21.02 0.39 -40.77
CA GLU A 19 21.44 0.45 -39.36
C GLU A 19 21.59 1.90 -38.93
N MET A 20 20.47 2.52 -38.54
CA MET A 20 20.47 3.77 -37.81
C MET A 20 21.03 3.50 -36.40
N ALA A 21 22.33 3.72 -36.24
CA ALA A 21 22.97 3.84 -34.94
C ALA A 21 22.40 5.07 -34.20
N SER A 22 21.25 4.87 -33.55
CA SER A 22 20.64 5.86 -32.68
C SER A 22 21.62 6.16 -31.55
N ALA A 23 22.04 7.42 -31.45
CA ALA A 23 22.72 7.91 -30.25
C ALA A 23 21.71 7.82 -29.11
N ALA A 24 21.83 6.78 -28.27
CA ALA A 24 20.89 6.52 -27.18
C ALA A 24 20.93 7.69 -26.18
N GLU A 25 19.95 8.60 -26.29
CA GLU A 25 19.75 9.67 -25.32
C GLU A 25 19.63 9.09 -23.91
N CYS A 26 20.24 9.73 -22.92
CA CYS A 26 20.11 9.26 -21.55
C CYS A 26 18.65 9.25 -21.10
N SER A 27 18.30 8.22 -20.34
CA SER A 27 16.94 8.00 -19.89
C SER A 27 16.44 9.17 -19.05
N LYS A 28 15.20 9.58 -19.29
CA LYS A 28 14.56 10.70 -18.61
C LYS A 28 14.41 10.44 -17.12
N LEU A 29 14.16 11.50 -16.34
CA LEU A 29 13.82 11.35 -14.94
C LEU A 29 12.63 10.38 -14.78
N TYR A 30 12.78 9.42 -13.87
CA TYR A 30 11.89 8.26 -13.66
C TYR A 30 11.83 7.23 -14.81
N GLY A 31 12.65 7.38 -15.86
CA GLY A 31 12.84 6.39 -16.91
C GLY A 31 13.71 5.20 -16.48
N GLN A 32 13.60 4.08 -17.19
CA GLN A 32 14.44 2.90 -16.96
C GLN A 32 15.87 3.14 -17.49
N CYS A 33 16.86 2.76 -16.69
CA CYS A 33 18.29 2.96 -16.98
C CYS A 33 19.13 1.68 -16.77
N GLY A 34 18.49 0.52 -16.63
CA GLY A 34 19.18 -0.75 -16.40
C GLY A 34 18.25 -1.89 -16.02
N GLY A 35 18.83 -3.08 -15.92
CA GLY A 35 18.15 -4.34 -15.63
C GLY A 35 18.58 -5.46 -16.58
N LYS A 36 18.44 -6.72 -16.14
CA LYS A 36 18.59 -7.90 -17.00
C LYS A 36 17.64 -7.78 -18.20
N ASN A 37 18.20 -7.98 -19.40
CA ASN A 37 17.52 -7.87 -20.70
C ASN A 37 17.06 -6.44 -21.09
N TRP A 38 17.56 -5.38 -20.42
CA TRP A 38 17.32 -3.99 -20.84
C TRP A 38 18.26 -3.59 -21.98
N ASN A 39 17.68 -3.29 -23.15
CA ASN A 39 18.41 -2.84 -24.35
C ASN A 39 18.33 -1.32 -24.58
N GLY A 40 17.76 -0.57 -23.63
CA GLY A 40 17.65 0.89 -23.71
C GLY A 40 18.82 1.63 -23.05
N PRO A 41 18.71 2.96 -22.88
CA PRO A 41 19.79 3.78 -22.31
C PRO A 41 20.18 3.32 -20.89
N THR A 42 21.48 3.39 -20.57
CA THR A 42 22.00 3.05 -19.23
C THR A 42 22.45 4.27 -18.42
N CYS A 43 22.49 5.44 -19.06
CA CYS A 43 22.69 6.73 -18.40
C CYS A 43 21.34 7.43 -18.12
N CYS A 44 21.39 8.42 -17.25
CA CYS A 44 20.24 9.24 -16.86
C CYS A 44 20.46 10.70 -17.20
N GLU A 45 19.38 11.46 -17.45
CA GLU A 45 19.51 12.89 -17.76
C GLU A 45 20.08 13.70 -16.58
N SER A 46 20.76 14.81 -16.90
CA SER A 46 21.49 15.63 -15.92
C SER A 46 20.63 16.03 -14.72
N GLY A 47 21.16 15.82 -13.52
CA GLY A 47 20.42 16.00 -12.26
C GLY A 47 19.70 14.75 -11.75
N SER A 48 19.87 13.61 -12.42
CA SER A 48 19.38 12.30 -11.96
C SER A 48 20.45 11.21 -12.02
N THR A 49 20.25 10.13 -11.26
CA THR A 49 21.18 9.01 -11.15
C THR A 49 20.43 7.70 -11.28
N CYS A 50 21.00 6.74 -12.00
CA CYS A 50 20.44 5.41 -12.11
C CYS A 50 20.51 4.69 -10.75
N LYS A 51 19.36 4.31 -10.21
CA LYS A 51 19.22 3.54 -8.97
C LYS A 51 18.64 2.18 -9.28
N VAL A 52 19.35 1.12 -8.90
CA VAL A 52 18.88 -0.25 -9.03
C VAL A 52 17.67 -0.45 -8.12
N SER A 53 16.56 -0.92 -8.68
CA SER A 53 15.36 -1.30 -7.92
C SER A 53 15.32 -2.81 -7.73
N ASN A 54 15.64 -3.57 -8.78
CA ASN A 54 15.82 -5.02 -8.74
C ASN A 54 16.67 -5.49 -9.94
N ASP A 55 16.98 -6.78 -9.99
CA ASP A 55 17.73 -7.46 -11.05
C ASP A 55 17.29 -7.13 -12.49
N TYR A 56 16.01 -6.86 -12.72
CA TYR A 56 15.43 -6.62 -14.04
C TYR A 56 15.09 -5.14 -14.29
N TYR A 57 15.26 -4.26 -13.29
CA TYR A 57 14.84 -2.86 -13.39
C TYR A 57 15.68 -1.91 -12.53
N SER A 58 16.23 -0.88 -13.18
CA SER A 58 16.88 0.27 -12.55
C SER A 58 16.28 1.55 -13.09
N GLN A 59 16.11 2.59 -12.26
CA GLN A 59 15.38 3.81 -12.60
C GLN A 59 16.20 5.08 -12.35
N CYS A 60 16.06 6.08 -13.21
CA CYS A 60 16.65 7.41 -13.00
C CYS A 60 15.89 8.16 -11.90
N LEU A 61 16.52 8.39 -10.75
CA LEU A 61 15.93 9.14 -9.64
C LEU A 61 16.68 10.48 -9.43
N PRO A 62 16.02 11.53 -8.90
CA PRO A 62 16.67 12.82 -8.70
C PRO A 62 17.93 12.70 -7.85
N SER A 63 19.03 13.30 -8.30
CA SER A 63 20.27 13.40 -7.53
C SER A 63 20.09 14.48 -6.46
N GLY A 64 19.45 14.10 -5.34
CA GLY A 64 19.17 14.98 -4.20
C GLY A 64 20.41 15.74 -3.73
N SER A 65 20.49 17.01 -4.13
CA SER A 65 21.66 17.85 -3.90
C SER A 65 21.56 18.56 -2.56
N SER A 66 21.94 17.87 -1.49
CA SER A 66 22.60 18.56 -0.37
C SER A 66 23.90 19.14 -0.92
N GLY A 67 23.97 20.47 -1.02
CA GLY A 67 24.99 21.11 -1.85
C GLY A 67 26.42 20.94 -1.34
N ASN A 68 27.35 20.68 -2.27
CA ASN A 68 28.46 21.61 -2.45
C ASN A 68 29.03 21.54 -3.88
N LYS A 69 29.52 22.67 -4.40
CA LYS A 69 30.30 22.70 -5.66
C LYS A 69 31.79 22.48 -5.34
N SER A 70 32.37 21.40 -5.86
CA SER A 70 33.79 21.29 -6.24
C SER A 70 33.91 19.99 -7.05
N SER A 71 34.22 20.00 -8.34
CA SER A 71 35.57 20.25 -8.90
C SER A 71 36.65 19.51 -8.11
N GLU A 72 37.05 18.36 -8.64
CA GLU A 72 38.20 17.59 -8.19
C GLU A 72 39.44 18.05 -8.98
N SER A 73 40.51 18.48 -8.30
CA SER A 73 41.90 18.21 -8.71
C SER A 73 42.93 18.63 -7.64
N ALA A 74 44.05 17.91 -7.65
CA ALA A 74 45.38 18.30 -7.14
C ALA A 74 45.61 18.46 -5.61
N HIS A 75 45.85 17.33 -4.95
CA HIS A 75 47.21 16.95 -4.48
C HIS A 75 48.05 17.99 -3.70
N LYS A 76 48.28 17.79 -2.38
CA LYS A 76 49.64 17.47 -1.85
C LYS A 76 49.65 17.07 -0.35
N LYS A 77 50.39 15.99 -0.10
CA LYS A 77 50.93 15.46 1.17
C LYS A 77 51.58 16.53 2.07
N THR A 78 51.46 16.43 3.42
CA THR A 78 52.58 16.46 4.42
C THR A 78 52.07 16.37 5.88
N THR A 79 52.93 15.81 6.74
CA THR A 79 52.83 15.18 8.07
C THR A 79 52.52 16.04 9.31
N THR A 80 52.45 15.34 10.47
CA THR A 80 52.79 15.77 11.87
C THR A 80 51.81 16.73 12.59
N ALA A 81 51.56 16.66 13.91
CA ALA A 81 52.00 15.74 14.98
C ALA A 81 50.95 15.65 16.12
N ALA A 82 51.15 14.75 17.11
CA ALA A 82 50.21 14.46 18.19
C ALA A 82 50.31 15.39 19.42
N HIS A 83 49.21 15.58 20.18
CA HIS A 83 49.08 15.79 21.64
C HIS A 83 47.59 16.14 21.97
N LYS A 84 46.98 15.94 23.15
CA LYS A 84 47.26 15.10 24.34
C LYS A 84 46.03 15.10 25.29
N LYS A 85 45.56 13.90 25.66
CA LYS A 85 44.95 13.46 26.95
C LYS A 85 44.52 14.50 28.03
N THR A 86 43.22 14.44 28.44
CA THR A 86 42.66 14.67 29.81
C THR A 86 41.26 14.01 29.84
N THR A 87 40.96 12.87 30.50
CA THR A 87 40.51 12.64 31.90
C THR A 87 39.35 13.56 32.37
N THR A 88 38.32 13.13 33.12
CA THR A 88 38.33 12.31 34.37
C THR A 88 37.00 11.57 34.64
N ALA A 89 37.08 10.53 35.50
CA ALA A 89 36.08 9.88 36.40
C ALA A 89 34.56 10.10 36.21
N ALA A 90 33.66 9.10 36.20
CA ALA A 90 33.52 7.84 36.95
C ALA A 90 33.05 7.98 38.42
N HIS A 91 31.85 7.46 38.72
CA HIS A 91 31.39 7.12 40.08
C HIS A 91 30.71 5.74 40.09
N LYS A 92 31.07 4.93 41.11
CA LYS A 92 30.68 3.52 41.27
C LYS A 92 30.40 3.24 42.75
N LYS A 93 29.26 2.62 43.04
CA LYS A 93 28.98 1.74 44.20
C LYS A 93 27.69 0.98 43.85
N THR A 94 27.55 -0.35 43.79
CA THR A 94 28.16 -1.52 44.47
C THR A 94 27.34 -2.02 45.68
N THR A 95 26.42 -2.95 45.34
CA THR A 95 26.01 -4.20 46.05
C THR A 95 25.49 -4.19 47.49
N THR A 96 24.41 -4.94 47.73
CA THR A 96 24.46 -6.23 48.47
C THR A 96 23.23 -7.11 48.20
N ALA A 97 23.43 -8.42 48.12
CA ALA A 97 22.42 -9.49 48.30
C ALA A 97 22.70 -10.18 49.67
N PRO A 98 21.83 -11.06 50.23
CA PRO A 98 21.40 -12.34 49.64
C PRO A 98 19.83 -12.41 49.58
N ALA A 99 19.09 -13.53 49.51
CA ALA A 99 19.38 -14.95 49.69
C ALA A 99 18.48 -15.88 48.84
N LYS A 100 18.24 -17.12 49.32
CA LYS A 100 17.67 -18.27 48.58
C LYS A 100 16.58 -18.98 49.39
N LYS A 101 15.50 -19.45 48.75
CA LYS A 101 14.76 -20.64 49.20
C LYS A 101 14.31 -21.49 48.01
N THR A 102 14.42 -22.81 48.15
CA THR A 102 14.26 -23.82 47.11
C THR A 102 12.91 -24.54 47.27
N THR A 103 12.17 -24.81 46.18
CA THR A 103 11.39 -26.06 46.08
C THR A 103 11.07 -26.48 44.63
N THR A 104 11.58 -27.66 44.27
CA THR A 104 10.98 -28.74 43.44
C THR A 104 10.51 -28.53 41.99
N VAL A 105 10.82 -29.55 41.19
CA VAL A 105 10.55 -29.72 39.75
C VAL A 105 9.22 -30.46 39.52
N ALA A 106 8.48 -30.07 38.47
CA ALA A 106 7.52 -30.96 37.80
C ALA A 106 7.50 -30.69 36.28
N LYS A 107 7.16 -31.70 35.49
CA LYS A 107 7.42 -31.78 34.03
C LYS A 107 6.12 -31.71 33.22
N ALA A 108 6.14 -30.89 32.16
CA ALA A 108 5.31 -30.92 30.94
C ALA A 108 3.79 -31.24 31.05
N SER A 109 2.96 -30.26 30.67
CA SER A 109 1.80 -30.51 29.80
C SER A 109 1.35 -29.22 29.14
N THR A 110 1.17 -29.25 27.82
CA THR A 110 0.47 -28.21 27.07
C THR A 110 -1.02 -28.26 27.43
N PRO A 111 -1.67 -27.10 27.58
CA PRO A 111 -2.93 -26.95 26.87
C PRO A 111 -2.95 -25.64 26.08
N SER A 112 -3.26 -25.76 24.79
CA SER A 112 -3.75 -24.65 23.99
C SER A 112 -4.99 -24.09 24.67
N ASN A 113 -4.98 -22.81 25.06
CA ASN A 113 -6.22 -22.11 25.29
C ASN A 113 -6.14 -20.70 24.71
N SER A 114 -6.90 -20.50 23.63
CA SER A 114 -7.03 -19.22 22.95
C SER A 114 -7.60 -18.19 23.91
N SER A 115 -6.80 -17.20 24.31
CA SER A 115 -7.30 -16.00 24.98
C SER A 115 -8.07 -15.16 23.96
N SER A 116 -9.34 -15.52 23.76
CA SER A 116 -10.29 -14.83 22.90
C SER A 116 -10.62 -13.44 23.46
N SER A 117 -9.76 -12.48 23.16
CA SER A 117 -10.06 -11.04 23.30
C SER A 117 -11.07 -10.58 22.23
N SER A 118 -12.06 -11.40 21.90
CA SER A 118 -13.20 -10.99 21.09
C SER A 118 -14.11 -10.14 21.96
N SER A 119 -13.92 -8.82 21.91
CA SER A 119 -15.04 -7.90 22.15
C SER A 119 -16.22 -8.42 21.32
N GLY A 120 -17.36 -8.72 21.96
CA GLY A 120 -18.46 -9.55 21.41
C GLY A 120 -19.26 -8.97 20.24
N LYS A 121 -18.60 -8.23 19.33
CA LYS A 121 -19.11 -7.59 18.13
C LYS A 121 -18.83 -8.39 16.85
N TYR A 122 -17.89 -9.33 16.91
CA TYR A 122 -17.53 -10.23 15.82
C TYR A 122 -16.92 -11.53 16.36
N SER A 123 -16.97 -12.58 15.53
CA SER A 123 -16.49 -13.94 15.81
C SER A 123 -15.78 -14.51 14.58
N ALA A 124 -14.90 -15.49 14.76
CA ALA A 124 -14.27 -16.18 13.63
C ALA A 124 -15.31 -16.94 12.80
N VAL A 125 -15.16 -16.94 11.48
CA VAL A 125 -15.98 -17.76 10.57
C VAL A 125 -15.43 -19.18 10.56
N SER A 126 -16.28 -20.18 10.81
CA SER A 126 -15.88 -21.59 10.72
C SER A 126 -15.49 -21.95 9.28
N GLY A 127 -14.29 -22.51 9.09
CA GLY A 127 -13.74 -22.75 7.74
C GLY A 127 -13.38 -21.48 6.95
N GLY A 128 -13.41 -20.30 7.61
CA GLY A 128 -13.04 -19.02 7.02
C GLY A 128 -11.56 -18.95 6.65
N ALA A 129 -11.22 -18.10 5.67
CA ALA A 129 -9.83 -17.97 5.22
C ALA A 129 -8.93 -17.34 6.29
N SER A 130 -7.70 -17.85 6.44
CA SER A 130 -6.71 -17.34 7.38
C SER A 130 -5.30 -17.60 6.90
N GLY A 131 -4.33 -16.82 7.38
CA GLY A 131 -2.92 -17.02 7.04
C GLY A 131 -2.04 -15.84 7.40
N ASN A 132 -0.86 -15.79 6.77
CA ASN A 132 0.05 -14.64 6.83
C ASN A 132 -0.24 -13.68 5.67
N GLY A 133 0.14 -12.43 5.83
CA GLY A 133 0.10 -11.45 4.76
C GLY A 133 0.87 -10.18 5.05
N VAL A 134 0.82 -9.28 4.08
CA VAL A 134 1.40 -7.93 4.13
C VAL A 134 0.32 -6.89 3.87
N THR A 135 0.60 -5.65 4.27
CA THR A 135 -0.30 -4.53 4.02
C THR A 135 0.38 -3.41 3.25
N THR A 136 -0.42 -2.63 2.52
CA THR A 136 -0.05 -1.30 2.05
C THR A 136 -1.11 -0.29 2.50
N ARG A 137 -1.05 0.92 1.96
CA ARG A 137 -1.99 2.00 2.24
C ARG A 137 -2.35 2.72 0.95
N TYR A 138 -3.63 3.05 0.78
CA TYR A 138 -4.09 3.84 -0.36
C TYR A 138 -5.35 4.65 -0.06
N TRP A 139 -5.58 5.66 -0.91
CA TRP A 139 -6.86 6.31 -1.09
C TRP A 139 -6.86 6.99 -2.47
N ASP A 140 -7.41 6.30 -3.47
CA ASP A 140 -7.47 6.74 -4.88
C ASP A 140 -8.79 7.46 -5.24
N CYS A 141 -9.74 7.50 -4.28
CA CYS A 141 -11.12 7.96 -4.42
C CYS A 141 -12.00 7.17 -5.41
N CYS A 142 -11.51 6.10 -6.04
CA CYS A 142 -12.25 5.36 -7.05
C CYS A 142 -13.49 4.66 -6.49
N LYS A 143 -14.48 4.39 -7.36
CA LYS A 143 -15.52 3.40 -7.05
C LYS A 143 -14.84 2.05 -6.79
N ALA A 144 -15.03 1.51 -5.59
CA ALA A 144 -14.44 0.25 -5.18
C ALA A 144 -15.02 -0.95 -5.96
N SER A 145 -14.23 -1.99 -6.22
CA SER A 145 -14.67 -3.08 -7.11
C SER A 145 -15.89 -3.85 -6.61
N CYS A 146 -16.06 -4.00 -5.30
CA CYS A 146 -17.24 -4.65 -4.70
C CYS A 146 -18.49 -3.74 -4.69
N SER A 147 -18.40 -2.51 -5.22
CA SER A 147 -19.56 -1.63 -5.49
C SER A 147 -20.29 -1.98 -6.80
N TRP A 148 -19.76 -2.90 -7.60
CA TRP A 148 -20.44 -3.40 -8.80
C TRP A 148 -21.39 -4.57 -8.47
N PRO A 149 -22.59 -4.62 -9.08
CA PRO A 149 -23.49 -5.78 -8.98
C PRO A 149 -22.82 -7.09 -9.44
N GLY A 150 -23.30 -8.22 -8.92
CA GLY A 150 -22.88 -9.56 -9.35
C GLY A 150 -21.49 -10.00 -8.89
N LYS A 151 -20.70 -9.15 -8.22
CA LYS A 151 -19.34 -9.49 -7.75
C LYS A 151 -19.28 -10.57 -6.67
N ALA A 152 -20.30 -10.66 -5.82
CA ALA A 152 -20.43 -11.69 -4.78
C ALA A 152 -21.91 -11.87 -4.36
N ASN A 153 -22.21 -12.93 -3.61
CA ASN A 153 -23.54 -13.15 -3.01
C ASN A 153 -23.71 -12.28 -1.74
N VAL A 154 -24.34 -11.11 -1.90
CA VAL A 154 -24.44 -10.08 -0.85
C VAL A 154 -25.86 -9.51 -0.73
N SER A 155 -26.13 -8.78 0.35
CA SER A 155 -27.35 -7.98 0.58
C SER A 155 -27.57 -6.95 -0.53
N SER A 156 -26.54 -6.15 -0.78
CA SER A 156 -26.37 -5.17 -1.86
C SER A 156 -24.87 -5.01 -2.10
N PRO A 157 -24.42 -4.46 -3.25
CA PRO A 157 -23.03 -4.06 -3.44
C PRO A 157 -22.58 -3.03 -2.38
N VAL A 158 -21.27 -2.80 -2.29
CA VAL A 158 -20.72 -1.71 -1.48
C VAL A 158 -21.24 -0.36 -2.00
N LYS A 159 -21.87 0.42 -1.12
CA LYS A 159 -22.31 1.79 -1.36
C LYS A 159 -21.18 2.62 -1.97
N SER A 160 -21.47 3.26 -3.10
CA SER A 160 -20.64 4.30 -3.70
C SER A 160 -21.36 5.65 -3.60
N CYS A 161 -20.60 6.74 -3.64
CA CYS A 161 -21.12 8.08 -3.41
C CYS A 161 -20.88 9.00 -4.61
N ASN A 162 -21.67 10.05 -4.68
CA ASN A 162 -21.42 11.21 -5.53
C ASN A 162 -20.09 11.91 -5.19
N LYS A 163 -19.75 12.93 -5.96
CA LYS A 163 -18.53 13.74 -5.80
C LYS A 163 -18.35 14.32 -4.38
N ASP A 164 -19.44 14.60 -3.65
CA ASP A 164 -19.40 15.02 -2.24
C ASP A 164 -18.86 13.95 -1.26
N GLY A 165 -18.79 12.69 -1.69
CA GLY A 165 -18.41 11.54 -0.88
C GLY A 165 -19.42 11.17 0.21
N VAL A 166 -20.64 11.72 0.19
CA VAL A 166 -21.68 11.50 1.22
C VAL A 166 -22.98 11.01 0.62
N THR A 167 -23.44 11.64 -0.48
CA THR A 167 -24.71 11.29 -1.11
C THR A 167 -24.55 9.96 -1.85
N ALA A 168 -25.19 8.91 -1.32
CA ALA A 168 -25.17 7.58 -1.91
C ALA A 168 -25.79 7.59 -3.32
N LEU A 169 -25.13 6.89 -4.25
CA LEU A 169 -25.69 6.64 -5.59
C LEU A 169 -26.70 5.50 -5.53
N SER A 170 -27.90 5.75 -6.08
CA SER A 170 -28.95 4.73 -6.23
C SER A 170 -28.63 3.69 -7.29
N ASP A 171 -27.99 4.11 -8.40
CA ASP A 171 -27.51 3.19 -9.43
C ASP A 171 -26.13 2.62 -9.09
N SER A 172 -26.10 1.33 -8.77
CA SER A 172 -24.85 0.58 -8.55
C SER A 172 -24.04 0.35 -9.84
N ASN A 173 -24.60 0.63 -11.02
CA ASN A 173 -23.90 0.56 -12.31
C ASN A 173 -23.25 1.89 -12.72
N ALA A 174 -23.47 2.98 -11.96
CA ALA A 174 -22.88 4.29 -12.24
C ALA A 174 -21.35 4.19 -12.40
N GLN A 175 -20.81 4.81 -13.46
CA GLN A 175 -19.39 4.68 -13.81
C GLN A 175 -18.48 5.30 -12.75
N SER A 176 -17.33 4.67 -12.51
CA SER A 176 -16.29 5.16 -11.61
C SER A 176 -15.77 6.53 -12.04
N GLY A 177 -15.54 7.43 -11.08
CA GLY A 177 -14.86 8.71 -11.32
C GLY A 177 -13.40 8.57 -11.81
N CYS A 178 -12.80 7.39 -11.62
CA CYS A 178 -11.51 7.01 -12.21
C CYS A 178 -11.60 6.57 -13.67
N ASN A 179 -12.82 6.45 -14.21
CA ASN A 179 -13.12 6.09 -15.60
C ASN A 179 -14.11 7.10 -16.23
N GLY A 180 -14.05 8.37 -15.80
CA GLY A 180 -14.84 9.48 -16.36
C GLY A 180 -16.29 9.59 -15.85
N GLY A 181 -16.70 8.78 -14.87
CA GLY A 181 -18.03 8.82 -14.28
C GLY A 181 -18.16 9.71 -13.03
N ASN A 182 -19.22 9.47 -12.26
CA ASN A 182 -19.57 10.24 -11.06
C ASN A 182 -19.60 9.41 -9.76
N SER A 183 -19.22 8.14 -9.81
CA SER A 183 -19.18 7.23 -8.66
C SER A 183 -17.81 7.19 -8.01
N TYR A 184 -17.76 7.50 -6.71
CA TYR A 184 -16.55 7.58 -5.90
C TYR A 184 -16.67 6.74 -4.62
N MET A 185 -15.54 6.50 -3.97
CA MET A 185 -15.51 5.96 -2.61
C MET A 185 -16.19 6.94 -1.63
N CYS A 186 -17.05 6.41 -0.76
CA CYS A 186 -17.72 7.21 0.26
C CYS A 186 -16.76 7.61 1.39
N ASN A 187 -16.94 8.83 1.91
CA ASN A 187 -16.16 9.38 3.03
C ASN A 187 -16.28 8.52 4.29
N ASP A 188 -17.39 7.79 4.49
CA ASP A 188 -17.54 6.93 5.67
C ASP A 188 -16.76 5.61 5.58
N ASN A 189 -16.15 5.27 4.43
CA ASN A 189 -15.21 4.15 4.25
C ASN A 189 -13.79 4.47 4.76
N GLN A 190 -13.65 5.39 5.72
CA GLN A 190 -12.40 5.68 6.42
C GLN A 190 -12.16 4.73 7.60
N PRO A 191 -10.90 4.53 8.03
CA PRO A 191 -10.56 3.72 9.21
C PRO A 191 -10.73 4.54 10.51
N TRP A 192 -11.03 3.85 11.61
CA TRP A 192 -11.17 4.47 12.93
C TRP A 192 -10.71 3.56 14.07
N ALA A 193 -10.32 4.16 15.19
CA ALA A 193 -10.00 3.43 16.42
C ALA A 193 -11.29 3.07 17.16
N VAL A 194 -11.39 1.83 17.62
CA VAL A 194 -12.42 1.37 18.58
C VAL A 194 -11.90 1.52 20.01
N ASN A 195 -10.60 1.24 20.20
CA ASN A 195 -9.80 1.53 21.39
C ASN A 195 -8.30 1.46 20.99
N ASP A 196 -7.37 1.61 21.93
CA ASP A 196 -5.93 1.64 21.63
C ASP A 196 -5.39 0.37 20.94
N ASN A 197 -6.06 -0.78 21.07
CA ASN A 197 -5.60 -2.08 20.54
C ASN A 197 -6.48 -2.64 19.41
N LEU A 198 -7.65 -2.04 19.15
CA LEU A 198 -8.56 -2.43 18.07
C LEU A 198 -8.95 -1.22 17.21
N ALA A 199 -8.78 -1.33 15.90
CA ALA A 199 -9.35 -0.44 14.90
C ALA A 199 -10.33 -1.18 13.99
N TYR A 200 -11.23 -0.43 13.35
CA TYR A 200 -12.07 -0.89 12.25
C TYR A 200 -11.76 -0.08 10.98
N GLY A 201 -12.05 -0.66 9.82
CA GLY A 201 -11.86 0.04 8.55
C GLY A 201 -12.14 -0.86 7.35
N PHE A 202 -11.45 -0.56 6.25
CA PHE A 202 -11.72 -1.13 4.93
C PHE A 202 -10.42 -1.36 4.18
N ALA A 203 -10.45 -2.27 3.21
CA ALA A 203 -9.29 -2.60 2.40
C ALA A 203 -9.67 -3.00 0.97
N ALA A 204 -8.71 -2.83 0.05
CA ALA A 204 -8.60 -3.72 -1.09
C ALA A 204 -7.87 -4.99 -0.68
N ALA A 205 -8.23 -6.15 -1.23
CA ALA A 205 -7.49 -7.38 -0.93
C ALA A 205 -7.17 -8.22 -2.18
N ALA A 206 -6.10 -9.01 -2.06
CA ALA A 206 -5.79 -10.15 -2.91
C ALA A 206 -5.44 -11.32 -1.99
N ILE A 207 -6.26 -12.37 -2.00
CA ILE A 207 -6.16 -13.50 -1.06
C ILE A 207 -6.01 -14.80 -1.85
N SER A 208 -4.96 -15.58 -1.59
CA SER A 208 -4.69 -16.81 -2.32
C SER A 208 -5.86 -17.81 -2.25
N GLY A 209 -6.09 -18.54 -3.34
CA GLY A 209 -7.18 -19.53 -3.46
C GLY A 209 -8.58 -18.94 -3.60
N GLY A 210 -8.72 -17.68 -4.05
CA GLY A 210 -10.01 -17.01 -4.20
C GLY A 210 -10.06 -15.94 -5.29
N GLY A 211 -11.21 -15.29 -5.36
CA GLY A 211 -11.48 -14.13 -6.22
C GLY A 211 -12.52 -13.22 -5.55
N GLU A 212 -12.99 -12.20 -6.27
CA GLU A 212 -13.96 -11.22 -5.75
C GLU A 212 -15.22 -11.87 -5.15
N SER A 213 -15.71 -12.96 -5.76
CA SER A 213 -16.85 -13.74 -5.27
C SER A 213 -16.65 -14.29 -3.86
N ARG A 214 -15.40 -14.57 -3.46
CA ARG A 214 -15.04 -15.04 -2.12
C ARG A 214 -14.85 -13.90 -1.14
N TRP A 215 -14.06 -12.88 -1.47
CA TRP A 215 -13.68 -11.84 -0.48
C TRP A 215 -14.56 -10.59 -0.46
N CYS A 216 -15.28 -10.26 -1.54
CA CYS A 216 -16.10 -9.04 -1.53
C CYS A 216 -17.09 -9.06 -0.36
N CYS A 217 -17.01 -8.00 0.45
CA CYS A 217 -17.77 -7.79 1.67
C CYS A 217 -17.56 -8.80 2.80
N SER A 218 -16.61 -9.75 2.69
CA SER A 218 -16.09 -10.49 3.86
C SER A 218 -15.31 -9.55 4.77
N CYS A 219 -15.27 -9.89 6.05
CA CYS A 219 -14.45 -9.18 7.03
C CYS A 219 -13.32 -10.06 7.56
N PHE A 220 -12.19 -9.42 7.88
CA PHE A 220 -11.00 -10.09 8.38
C PHE A 220 -10.45 -9.36 9.59
N GLU A 221 -10.17 -10.08 10.68
CA GLU A 221 -9.31 -9.56 11.76
C GLU A 221 -7.86 -9.72 11.31
N LEU A 222 -7.19 -8.59 11.09
CA LEU A 222 -5.74 -8.49 10.91
C LEU A 222 -5.11 -8.32 12.29
N THR A 223 -4.09 -9.12 12.60
CA THR A 223 -3.21 -8.91 13.76
C THR A 223 -1.82 -8.56 13.24
N PHE A 224 -1.37 -7.33 13.45
CA PHE A 224 -0.08 -6.88 12.93
C PHE A 224 1.08 -7.58 13.64
N THR A 225 2.09 -8.00 12.87
CA THR A 225 3.25 -8.78 13.37
C THR A 225 4.57 -8.01 13.31
N SER A 226 4.58 -6.81 12.73
CA SER A 226 5.78 -5.97 12.59
C SER A 226 5.47 -4.47 12.76
N THR A 227 6.53 -3.65 12.76
CA THR A 227 6.50 -2.18 12.96
C THR A 227 5.98 -1.72 14.34
N SER A 228 5.71 -0.42 14.49
CA SER A 228 5.17 0.24 15.69
C SER A 228 3.74 -0.19 16.07
N VAL A 229 3.03 -0.92 15.22
CA VAL A 229 1.67 -1.44 15.47
C VAL A 229 1.62 -2.94 15.79
N ALA A 230 2.75 -3.63 15.90
CA ALA A 230 2.81 -5.05 16.23
C ALA A 230 1.96 -5.40 17.47
N GLY A 231 1.16 -6.46 17.38
CA GLY A 231 0.21 -6.89 18.41
C GLY A 231 -1.16 -6.16 18.39
N LYS A 232 -1.29 -5.02 17.71
CA LYS A 232 -2.60 -4.38 17.50
C LYS A 232 -3.45 -5.17 16.49
N LYS A 233 -4.76 -5.01 16.60
CA LYS A 233 -5.76 -5.66 15.75
C LYS A 233 -6.54 -4.64 14.93
N MET A 234 -6.85 -4.98 13.69
CA MET A 234 -7.76 -4.21 12.84
C MET A 234 -8.75 -5.14 12.16
N VAL A 235 -10.06 -4.92 12.34
CA VAL A 235 -11.06 -5.62 11.51
C VAL A 235 -11.37 -4.78 10.30
N VAL A 236 -11.14 -5.34 9.11
CA VAL A 236 -11.42 -4.69 7.83
C VAL A 236 -12.53 -5.42 7.09
N GLN A 237 -13.42 -4.69 6.42
CA GLN A 237 -14.22 -5.26 5.33
C GLN A 237 -13.47 -5.05 4.01
N VAL A 238 -13.43 -6.10 3.19
CA VAL A 238 -12.87 -5.99 1.83
C VAL A 238 -13.93 -5.39 0.90
N THR A 239 -13.67 -4.18 0.41
CA THR A 239 -14.57 -3.44 -0.49
C THR A 239 -14.02 -3.31 -1.91
N ASN A 240 -12.75 -3.63 -2.10
CA ASN A 240 -12.05 -3.55 -3.39
C ASN A 240 -11.13 -4.77 -3.59
N THR A 241 -10.65 -4.95 -4.81
CA THR A 241 -9.62 -5.95 -5.14
C THR A 241 -8.33 -5.23 -5.49
N GLY A 242 -7.23 -5.66 -4.87
CA GLY A 242 -5.88 -5.15 -5.16
C GLY A 242 -5.27 -5.84 -6.38
N GLY A 243 -4.21 -5.25 -6.93
CA GLY A 243 -3.35 -5.95 -7.90
C GLY A 243 -2.69 -7.19 -7.27
N ASP A 244 -2.29 -8.17 -8.09
CA ASP A 244 -1.80 -9.48 -7.64
C ASP A 244 -0.36 -9.44 -7.08
N LEU A 245 -0.19 -8.72 -5.97
CA LEU A 245 0.99 -8.71 -5.12
C LEU A 245 1.01 -9.91 -4.15
N GLY A 246 0.07 -10.85 -4.28
CA GLY A 246 -0.21 -11.91 -3.30
C GLY A 246 0.40 -13.29 -3.62
N SER A 247 1.26 -13.39 -4.63
CA SER A 247 1.73 -14.69 -5.15
C SER A 247 2.98 -15.28 -4.47
N SER A 248 3.69 -14.53 -3.61
CA SER A 248 4.95 -15.00 -2.97
C SER A 248 5.04 -14.86 -1.45
N THR A 249 4.20 -14.03 -0.79
CA THR A 249 4.32 -13.73 0.65
C THR A 249 3.05 -13.99 1.47
N GLY A 250 1.96 -14.42 0.83
CA GLY A 250 0.65 -14.61 1.47
C GLY A 250 -0.38 -13.61 0.95
N ALA A 251 -1.41 -13.31 1.75
CA ALA A 251 -2.44 -12.36 1.33
C ALA A 251 -1.92 -10.91 1.36
N HIS A 252 -2.43 -10.08 0.46
CA HIS A 252 -2.16 -8.65 0.42
C HIS A 252 -3.42 -7.86 0.78
N PHE A 253 -3.32 -6.94 1.74
CA PHE A 253 -4.42 -6.03 2.14
C PHE A 253 -3.97 -4.57 2.01
N ASP A 254 -4.48 -3.87 0.99
CA ASP A 254 -4.23 -2.45 0.80
C ASP A 254 -5.23 -1.64 1.64
N LEU A 255 -4.77 -1.06 2.75
CA LEU A 255 -5.63 -0.45 3.75
C LEU A 255 -6.12 0.93 3.27
N GLN A 256 -7.43 1.13 3.26
CA GLN A 256 -8.03 2.42 2.90
C GLN A 256 -7.73 3.43 4.01
N MET A 257 -6.92 4.43 3.71
CA MET A 257 -6.65 5.57 4.60
C MET A 257 -6.36 6.83 3.77
N PRO A 258 -7.15 7.91 3.92
CA PRO A 258 -6.93 9.14 3.16
C PRO A 258 -5.51 9.68 3.34
N GLY A 259 -4.89 10.06 2.22
CA GLY A 259 -3.49 10.46 2.21
C GLY A 259 -2.51 9.28 2.26
N GLY A 260 -2.97 8.03 2.08
CA GLY A 260 -2.10 6.85 1.88
C GLY A 260 -1.39 6.80 0.52
N GLY A 261 -1.79 7.65 -0.43
CA GLY A 261 -1.33 7.64 -1.82
C GLY A 261 -2.43 7.17 -2.75
N VAL A 262 -2.46 7.69 -3.98
CA VAL A 262 -3.49 7.35 -4.98
C VAL A 262 -3.08 6.11 -5.81
N GLY A 263 -1.79 5.82 -5.89
CA GLY A 263 -1.25 4.65 -6.58
C GLY A 263 -1.38 4.75 -8.10
N ILE A 264 -1.98 3.72 -8.71
CA ILE A 264 -2.13 3.63 -10.18
C ILE A 264 -3.16 4.66 -10.68
N PHE A 265 -4.32 4.72 -10.04
CA PHE A 265 -5.43 5.60 -10.42
C PHE A 265 -5.39 6.90 -9.61
N ASN A 266 -6.17 7.91 -10.03
CA ASN A 266 -6.35 9.16 -9.26
C ASN A 266 -7.73 9.76 -9.53
N GLY A 267 -8.77 9.17 -8.92
CA GLY A 267 -10.10 9.75 -8.87
C GLY A 267 -10.16 10.95 -7.92
N CYS A 268 -9.18 11.14 -7.03
CA CYS A 268 -9.16 12.26 -6.11
C CYS A 268 -8.95 13.60 -6.84
N SER A 269 -8.33 13.60 -8.01
CA SER A 269 -8.27 14.79 -8.87
C SER A 269 -9.66 15.18 -9.39
N SER A 270 -10.43 14.22 -9.95
CA SER A 270 -11.79 14.49 -10.41
C SER A 270 -12.80 14.72 -9.27
N GLN A 271 -12.61 14.11 -8.10
CA GLN A 271 -13.49 14.28 -6.94
C GLN A 271 -13.22 15.56 -6.15
N TRP A 272 -11.95 15.84 -5.83
CA TRP A 272 -11.57 16.85 -4.83
C TRP A 272 -10.60 17.92 -5.36
N GLY A 273 -10.22 17.87 -6.65
CA GLY A 273 -9.18 18.74 -7.18
C GLY A 273 -7.79 18.41 -6.64
N ALA A 274 -7.55 17.18 -6.19
CA ALA A 274 -6.24 16.75 -5.73
C ALA A 274 -5.19 16.84 -6.86
N PRO A 275 -3.89 17.08 -6.53
CA PRO A 275 -2.81 17.08 -7.51
C PRO A 275 -2.69 15.76 -8.28
N ASN A 276 -1.92 15.76 -9.36
CA ASN A 276 -1.76 14.61 -10.27
C ASN A 276 -1.30 13.31 -9.58
N ASP A 277 -0.55 13.43 -8.47
CA ASP A 277 -0.07 12.32 -7.64
C ASP A 277 -0.80 12.21 -6.28
N GLY A 278 -1.90 12.94 -6.11
CA GLY A 278 -2.63 13.09 -4.86
C GLY A 278 -2.00 14.14 -3.94
N TRP A 279 -2.36 14.09 -2.64
CA TRP A 279 -1.92 15.08 -1.64
C TRP A 279 -0.46 14.91 -1.16
N GLY A 280 0.29 13.94 -1.70
CA GLY A 280 1.67 13.64 -1.33
C GLY A 280 2.34 12.81 -2.41
N SER A 281 3.22 11.88 -2.04
CA SER A 281 3.78 10.92 -3.00
C SER A 281 2.70 10.00 -3.58
N ARG A 282 2.73 9.76 -4.91
CA ARG A 282 1.78 8.87 -5.60
C ARG A 282 1.56 7.55 -4.86
N TYR A 283 2.64 6.92 -4.43
CA TYR A 283 2.64 5.75 -3.56
C TYR A 283 3.11 6.15 -2.16
N GLY A 284 2.40 5.73 -1.11
CA GLY A 284 2.71 6.06 0.28
C GLY A 284 2.17 7.41 0.77
N GLY A 285 1.82 8.32 -0.14
CA GLY A 285 1.05 9.54 0.14
C GLY A 285 1.81 10.59 0.94
N ILE A 286 1.12 11.24 1.88
CA ILE A 286 1.70 12.25 2.75
C ILE A 286 2.68 11.65 3.76
N SER A 287 3.57 12.48 4.32
CA SER A 287 4.65 12.04 5.22
C SER A 287 4.45 12.45 6.68
N SER A 288 3.60 13.46 6.96
CA SER A 288 3.37 13.99 8.31
C SER A 288 1.88 14.16 8.66
N ALA A 289 1.56 14.17 9.95
CA ALA A 289 0.19 14.39 10.44
C ALA A 289 -0.34 15.81 10.14
N SER A 290 0.56 16.79 9.99
CA SER A 290 0.24 18.17 9.58
C SER A 290 -0.32 18.24 8.17
N ASP A 291 0.19 17.39 7.25
CA ASP A 291 -0.23 17.37 5.85
C ASP A 291 -1.70 16.97 5.68
N CYS A 292 -2.31 16.32 6.69
CA CYS A 292 -3.75 16.07 6.73
C CYS A 292 -4.59 17.34 6.61
N SER A 293 -4.04 18.53 6.89
CA SER A 293 -4.75 19.80 6.65
C SER A 293 -4.95 20.12 5.16
N SER A 294 -4.16 19.54 4.26
CA SER A 294 -4.29 19.70 2.80
C SER A 294 -5.41 18.84 2.18
N LEU A 295 -5.92 17.86 2.93
CA LEU A 295 -7.04 17.01 2.51
C LEU A 295 -8.37 17.70 2.80
N PRO A 296 -9.44 17.40 2.01
CA PRO A 296 -10.81 17.78 2.33
C PRO A 296 -11.17 17.48 3.79
N SER A 297 -11.88 18.39 4.45
CA SER A 297 -12.23 18.29 5.88
C SER A 297 -12.84 16.93 6.25
N ALA A 298 -13.71 16.40 5.39
CA ALA A 298 -14.34 15.09 5.54
C ALA A 298 -13.35 13.91 5.61
N LEU A 299 -12.17 14.03 4.99
CA LEU A 299 -11.14 12.98 4.90
C LEU A 299 -10.04 13.09 5.96
N GLN A 300 -10.03 14.18 6.74
CA GLN A 300 -8.95 14.43 7.71
C GLN A 300 -8.97 13.47 8.91
N ALA A 301 -10.11 12.84 9.21
CA ALA A 301 -10.24 11.93 10.35
C ALA A 301 -9.46 10.62 10.13
N GLY A 302 -9.71 9.94 9.00
CA GLY A 302 -8.97 8.75 8.58
C GLY A 302 -7.51 9.05 8.25
N CYS A 303 -7.24 10.24 7.73
CA CYS A 303 -5.86 10.74 7.57
C CYS A 303 -5.13 10.82 8.92
N LYS A 304 -5.73 11.46 9.93
CA LYS A 304 -5.12 11.57 11.27
C LYS A 304 -5.03 10.22 11.99
N TRP A 305 -5.96 9.29 11.72
CA TRP A 305 -5.88 7.90 12.23
C TRP A 305 -4.57 7.20 11.84
N ARG A 306 -4.09 7.40 10.60
CA ARG A 306 -2.81 6.83 10.09
C ARG A 306 -1.64 7.18 11.02
N PHE A 307 -1.54 8.42 11.47
CA PHE A 307 -0.45 8.87 12.33
C PHE A 307 -0.71 8.58 13.81
N ASN A 308 -1.97 8.65 14.25
CA ASN A 308 -2.34 8.56 15.66
C ASN A 308 -2.46 7.13 16.18
N TRP A 309 -3.33 6.31 15.59
CA TRP A 309 -3.57 4.93 16.04
C TRP A 309 -2.63 3.95 15.34
N PHE A 310 -2.49 4.11 14.01
CA PHE A 310 -1.65 3.26 13.17
C PHE A 310 -0.17 3.68 13.18
N LYS A 311 0.21 4.69 13.98
CA LYS A 311 1.60 5.11 14.27
C LYS A 311 2.49 5.32 13.04
N ASN A 312 1.88 5.71 11.91
CA ASN A 312 2.50 5.83 10.59
C ASN A 312 3.31 4.58 10.20
N ALA A 313 2.83 3.39 10.57
CA ALA A 313 3.47 2.13 10.23
C ALA A 313 3.60 1.96 8.71
N ASP A 314 4.81 1.71 8.24
CA ASP A 314 5.08 1.51 6.83
C ASP A 314 4.92 0.02 6.49
N ASN A 315 3.84 -0.29 5.79
CA ASN A 315 3.52 -1.61 5.22
C ASN A 315 3.71 -2.81 6.17
N PRO A 316 3.12 -2.80 7.39
CA PRO A 316 3.30 -3.88 8.34
C PRO A 316 2.82 -5.23 7.82
N SER A 317 3.64 -6.26 8.04
CA SER A 317 3.21 -7.66 7.99
C SER A 317 2.13 -7.94 9.05
N MET A 318 1.28 -8.92 8.78
CA MET A 318 0.20 -9.35 9.67
C MET A 318 -0.11 -10.85 9.55
N THR A 319 -0.87 -11.36 10.49
CA THR A 319 -1.72 -12.54 10.28
C THR A 319 -3.16 -12.09 10.09
N TYR A 320 -3.95 -12.84 9.33
CA TYR A 320 -5.37 -12.57 9.12
C TYR A 320 -6.22 -13.82 9.40
N LYS A 321 -7.48 -13.58 9.78
CA LYS A 321 -8.54 -14.60 9.80
C LYS A 321 -9.88 -13.98 9.45
N GLU A 322 -10.71 -14.72 8.72
CA GLU A 322 -12.06 -14.31 8.35
C GLU A 322 -12.98 -14.30 9.59
N VAL A 323 -13.75 -13.23 9.72
CA VAL A 323 -14.64 -12.97 10.86
C VAL A 323 -16.01 -12.50 10.36
N THR A 324 -17.05 -12.72 11.18
CA THR A 324 -18.35 -12.08 10.98
C THR A 324 -18.16 -10.57 10.97
N CYS A 325 -18.77 -9.87 10.01
CA CYS A 325 -18.60 -8.43 9.92
C CYS A 325 -19.28 -7.70 11.10
N PRO A 326 -18.57 -6.82 11.84
CA PRO A 326 -19.19 -5.93 12.80
C PRO A 326 -20.25 -5.05 12.13
N LYS A 327 -21.37 -4.82 12.82
CA LYS A 327 -22.47 -3.98 12.29
C LYS A 327 -22.02 -2.55 12.01
N GLU A 328 -21.04 -2.03 12.77
CA GLU A 328 -20.46 -0.70 12.57
C GLU A 328 -19.70 -0.58 11.24
N ILE A 329 -19.22 -1.70 10.68
CA ILE A 329 -18.57 -1.73 9.36
C ILE A 329 -19.62 -1.87 8.25
N THR A 330 -20.55 -2.83 8.37
CA THR A 330 -21.57 -3.06 7.32
C THR A 330 -22.61 -1.95 7.22
N ALA A 331 -22.87 -1.20 8.30
CA ALA A 331 -23.75 -0.02 8.26
C ALA A 331 -23.19 1.13 7.39
N LYS A 332 -21.87 1.20 7.21
CA LYS A 332 -21.23 2.20 6.33
C LYS A 332 -21.34 1.80 4.86
N THR A 333 -21.00 0.55 4.54
CA THR A 333 -20.98 0.06 3.16
C THR A 333 -22.32 -0.42 2.64
N GLY A 334 -23.29 -0.72 3.51
CA GLY A 334 -24.54 -1.42 3.16
C GLY A 334 -24.36 -2.90 2.79
N CYS A 335 -23.11 -3.36 2.62
CA CYS A 335 -22.81 -4.68 2.08
C CYS A 335 -22.58 -5.70 3.18
N SER A 336 -23.33 -6.80 3.16
CA SER A 336 -23.16 -7.98 4.00
C SER A 336 -23.25 -9.23 3.13
N ARG A 337 -22.41 -10.23 3.38
CA ARG A 337 -22.53 -11.54 2.71
C ARG A 337 -23.77 -12.29 3.20
N LYS A 338 -24.38 -13.06 2.30
CA LYS A 338 -25.52 -13.96 2.56
C LYS A 338 -25.04 -15.38 2.82
#